data_AF-A0AAU1NQ08-F1
#
_entry.id   AF-A0AAU1NQ08-F1
#
_cell.length_a   1.000
_cell.length_b   1.000
_cell.length_c   1.000
_cell.angle_alpha   90.00
_cell.angle_beta   90.00
_cell.angle_gamma   90.00
#
_symmetry.space_group_name_H-M   'P 1'
#
loop_
_entity.id
_entity.type
_entity.pdbx_description
1 polymer ?
#
loop_
_entity_poly.entity_id
_entity_poly.type
_entity_poly.pdbx_seq_one_letter_code
_entity_poly.pdbx_strand_id
1 'polypeptide(L)'
;MLVNEVRWVEAWPLPVGVDVRQVYGIVFDSVTGAVVVQGDNGRYNLPGGTPEPEDNADLVATLRREVHEENQLVLADWAPVGYQLVSENGRAPYVQVRYAALLEKADPIAPDPSTGRAYGRVLVSPVDAAKLLGWGERGAAQLAAAARIAAERWGMTIAAARTARQELS
;
A
#
# COMPACT_ATOMS: atom_id res chain seq x y z
N MET A 1 25.40 10.83 -16.25
CA MET A 1 24.80 9.62 -15.63
C MET A 1 23.36 9.98 -15.32
N LEU A 2 22.41 9.29 -15.95
CA LEU A 2 20.98 9.55 -15.89
C LEU A 2 20.45 9.04 -14.54
N VAL A 3 20.08 9.92 -13.61
CA VAL A 3 19.63 9.51 -12.27
C VAL A 3 18.12 9.41 -12.29
N ASN A 4 17.59 8.24 -11.95
CA ASN A 4 16.23 8.10 -11.46
C ASN A 4 16.33 8.02 -9.94
N GLU A 5 15.68 8.95 -9.23
CA GLU A 5 15.73 9.01 -7.77
C GLU A 5 14.35 8.71 -7.19
N VAL A 6 14.29 7.79 -6.23
CA VAL A 6 13.09 7.51 -5.45
C VAL A 6 13.43 7.74 -3.99
N ARG A 7 12.84 8.77 -3.40
CA ARG A 7 13.04 9.14 -2.00
C ARG A 7 11.77 8.89 -1.20
N TRP A 8 11.89 8.17 -0.09
CA TRP A 8 10.81 8.08 0.90
C TRP A 8 10.75 9.35 1.75
N VAL A 9 9.55 9.88 1.96
CA VAL A 9 9.27 11.03 2.81
C VAL A 9 8.11 10.66 3.74
N GLU A 10 8.42 10.48 5.02
CA GLU A 10 7.42 10.24 6.08
C GLU A 10 6.86 11.58 6.57
N ALA A 11 6.03 12.21 5.74
CA ALA A 11 5.41 13.50 6.06
C ALA A 11 4.03 13.65 5.42
N TRP A 12 3.23 14.51 6.05
CA TRP A 12 1.93 14.99 5.56
C TRP A 12 1.76 16.47 5.97
N PRO A 13 1.12 17.34 5.16
CA PRO A 13 0.47 17.09 3.87
C PRO A 13 1.46 16.87 2.71
N LEU A 14 0.93 16.44 1.56
CA LEU A 14 1.69 16.32 0.31
C LEU A 14 2.23 17.68 -0.17
N PRO A 15 3.33 17.70 -0.92
CA PRO A 15 3.85 18.92 -1.52
C PRO A 15 2.84 19.51 -2.52
N VAL A 16 2.62 20.82 -2.43
CA VAL A 16 1.68 21.55 -3.29
C VAL A 16 2.17 21.51 -4.74
N GLY A 17 1.24 21.26 -5.67
CA GLY A 17 1.52 21.30 -7.12
C GLY A 17 2.32 20.12 -7.66
N VAL A 18 2.47 19.04 -6.89
CA VAL A 18 3.11 17.80 -7.34
C VAL A 18 2.06 16.75 -7.65
N ASP A 19 2.14 16.15 -8.84
CA ASP A 19 1.21 15.11 -9.29
C ASP A 19 1.25 13.90 -8.35
N VAL A 20 0.07 13.40 -7.96
CA VAL A 20 -0.07 12.07 -7.35
C VAL A 20 -0.28 11.05 -8.47
N ARG A 21 0.59 10.05 -8.56
CA ARG A 21 0.50 8.99 -9.59
C ARG A 21 0.03 7.66 -9.07
N GLN A 22 0.20 7.38 -7.78
CA GLN A 22 -0.22 6.12 -7.16
C GLN A 22 -0.65 6.36 -5.73
N VAL A 23 -1.65 5.62 -5.27
CA VAL A 23 -2.12 5.57 -3.89
C VAL A 23 -2.15 4.12 -3.45
N TYR A 24 -1.28 3.75 -2.51
CA TYR A 24 -1.20 2.38 -2.00
C TYR A 24 -1.57 2.30 -0.52
N GLY A 25 -2.23 1.21 -0.15
CA GLY A 25 -2.55 0.81 1.21
C GLY A 25 -1.54 -0.19 1.76
N ILE A 26 -1.06 0.07 2.97
CA ILE A 26 -0.44 -0.92 3.84
C ILE A 26 -1.57 -1.40 4.75
N VAL A 27 -2.29 -2.41 4.27
CA VAL A 27 -3.57 -2.86 4.84
C VAL A 27 -3.29 -3.89 5.93
N PHE A 28 -3.60 -3.57 7.18
CA PHE A 28 -3.41 -4.43 8.34
C PHE A 28 -4.64 -5.28 8.62
N ASP A 29 -4.41 -6.56 8.89
CA ASP A 29 -5.40 -7.42 9.53
C ASP A 29 -5.43 -7.18 11.05
N SER A 30 -6.61 -6.82 11.58
CA SER A 30 -6.78 -6.44 12.98
C SER A 30 -6.51 -7.57 13.97
N VAL A 31 -6.67 -8.82 13.53
CA VAL A 31 -6.52 -10.00 14.38
C VAL A 31 -5.05 -10.39 14.55
N THR A 32 -4.31 -10.42 13.45
CA THR A 32 -2.92 -10.93 13.43
C THR A 32 -1.87 -9.83 13.49
N GLY A 33 -2.22 -8.59 13.15
CA GLY A 33 -1.27 -7.50 12.96
C GLY A 33 -0.36 -7.66 11.74
N ALA A 34 -0.68 -8.61 10.86
CA ALA A 34 -0.04 -8.82 9.57
C ALA A 34 -0.57 -7.81 8.53
N VAL A 35 0.15 -7.63 7.44
CA VAL A 35 -0.27 -6.79 6.32
C VAL A 35 -0.58 -7.63 5.09
N VAL A 36 -1.55 -7.17 4.30
CA VAL A 36 -1.90 -7.77 3.02
C VAL A 36 -0.87 -7.35 1.95
N VAL A 37 -0.34 -8.34 1.24
CA VAL A 37 0.49 -8.15 0.05
C VAL A 37 -0.19 -8.81 -1.14
N GLN A 38 -0.32 -8.06 -2.22
CA GLN A 38 -0.84 -8.55 -3.50
C GLN A 38 0.22 -9.38 -4.21
N GLY A 39 -0.18 -10.52 -4.78
CA GLY A 39 0.68 -11.42 -5.54
C GLY A 39 0.18 -11.63 -6.97
N ASP A 40 1.07 -11.49 -7.94
CA ASP A 40 0.84 -11.82 -9.35
C ASP A 40 2.03 -12.61 -9.89
N ASN A 41 1.87 -13.93 -10.09
CA ASN A 41 2.87 -14.79 -10.73
C ASN A 41 4.31 -14.62 -10.18
N GLY A 42 4.45 -14.58 -8.86
CA GLY A 42 5.73 -14.41 -8.17
C GLY A 42 6.22 -12.97 -8.03
N ARG A 43 5.46 -11.99 -8.51
CA ARG A 43 5.65 -10.56 -8.25
C ARG A 43 4.73 -10.13 -7.12
N TYR A 44 5.20 -9.18 -6.31
CA TYR A 44 4.46 -8.70 -5.16
C TYR A 44 4.33 -7.17 -5.20
N ASN A 45 3.17 -6.67 -4.79
CA ASN A 45 2.90 -5.25 -4.65
C ASN A 45 2.04 -4.98 -3.40
N LEU A 46 1.89 -3.71 -3.03
CA LEU A 46 0.88 -3.28 -2.08
C LEU A 46 -0.47 -3.11 -2.80
N PRO A 47 -1.60 -3.37 -2.14
CA PRO A 47 -2.93 -3.00 -2.62
C PRO A 47 -3.04 -1.52 -2.97
N GLY A 48 -3.62 -1.19 -4.12
CA GLY A 48 -3.89 0.19 -4.55
C GLY A 48 -3.43 0.48 -5.97
N GLY A 49 -3.68 1.70 -6.44
CA GLY A 49 -3.51 2.04 -7.85
C GLY A 49 -3.54 3.53 -8.14
N THR A 50 -4.11 3.90 -9.27
CA THR A 50 -3.93 5.24 -9.85
C THR A 50 -5.15 6.12 -9.54
N PRO A 51 -4.97 7.39 -9.10
CA PRO A 51 -6.09 8.31 -9.03
C PRO A 51 -6.77 8.50 -10.37
N GLU A 52 -8.09 8.40 -10.39
CA GLU A 52 -8.90 8.61 -11.58
C GLU A 52 -9.79 9.86 -11.44
N PRO A 53 -10.29 10.44 -12.56
CA PRO A 53 -11.15 11.62 -12.51
C PRO A 53 -12.39 11.45 -11.62
N GLU A 54 -12.95 10.24 -11.57
CA GLU A 54 -14.11 9.90 -10.74
C GLU A 54 -13.83 9.95 -9.23
N ASP A 55 -12.56 9.87 -8.82
CA ASP A 55 -12.15 10.02 -7.42
C ASP A 55 -12.21 11.49 -6.97
N ASN A 56 -12.46 12.46 -7.87
CA ASN A 56 -12.58 13.89 -7.58
C ASN A 56 -11.38 14.47 -6.78
N ALA A 57 -10.17 13.98 -7.07
CA ALA A 57 -8.93 14.28 -6.35
C ALA A 57 -8.92 13.88 -4.86
N ASP A 58 -9.89 13.08 -4.40
CA ASP A 58 -9.89 12.47 -3.08
C ASP A 58 -9.04 11.19 -3.09
N LEU A 59 -7.86 11.28 -2.48
CA LEU A 59 -6.92 10.17 -2.39
C LEU A 59 -7.45 8.99 -1.58
N VAL A 60 -8.38 9.23 -0.64
CA VAL A 60 -9.02 8.15 0.10
C VAL A 60 -10.06 7.45 -0.77
N ALA A 61 -10.77 8.20 -1.63
CA ALA A 61 -11.66 7.59 -2.62
C ALA A 61 -10.88 6.67 -3.56
N THR A 62 -9.74 7.14 -4.10
CA THR A 62 -8.82 6.31 -4.89
C THR A 62 -8.38 5.07 -4.12
N LEU A 63 -7.90 5.22 -2.88
CA LEU A 63 -7.45 4.09 -2.07
C LEU A 63 -8.54 3.03 -1.93
N ARG A 64 -9.76 3.42 -1.58
CA ARG A 64 -10.87 2.48 -1.34
C ARG A 64 -11.30 1.78 -2.63
N ARG A 65 -11.39 2.52 -3.75
CA ARG A 65 -11.76 1.96 -5.05
C ARG A 65 -10.72 0.92 -5.50
N GLU A 66 -9.45 1.32 -5.59
CA GLU A 66 -8.36 0.47 -6.10
C GLU A 66 -8.14 -0.78 -5.23
N VAL A 67 -8.15 -0.62 -3.91
CA VAL A 67 -8.00 -1.75 -2.98
C VAL A 67 -9.16 -2.76 -3.10
N HIS A 68 -10.36 -2.27 -3.40
CA HIS A 68 -11.50 -3.15 -3.66
C HIS A 68 -11.45 -3.77 -5.07
N GLU A 69 -11.10 -3.01 -6.10
CA GLU A 69 -11.04 -3.48 -7.49
C GLU A 69 -9.95 -4.54 -7.70
N GLU A 70 -8.74 -4.31 -7.19
CA GLU A 70 -7.62 -5.24 -7.39
C GLU A 70 -7.61 -6.38 -6.37
N ASN A 71 -8.11 -6.17 -5.15
CA ASN A 71 -7.94 -7.15 -4.08
C ASN A 71 -9.23 -7.50 -3.33
N GLN A 72 -10.39 -6.94 -3.68
CA GLN A 72 -11.66 -7.21 -3.02
C GLN A 72 -11.57 -7.04 -1.50
N LEU A 73 -10.82 -6.02 -1.05
CA LEU A 73 -10.69 -5.70 0.37
C LEU A 73 -11.54 -4.48 0.69
N VAL A 74 -12.24 -4.53 1.83
CA VAL A 74 -12.98 -3.40 2.39
C VAL A 74 -12.22 -2.85 3.59
N LEU A 75 -12.05 -1.54 3.64
CA LEU A 75 -11.26 -0.84 4.65
C LEU A 75 -12.17 -0.19 5.70
N ALA A 76 -11.90 -0.47 6.97
CA ALA A 76 -12.64 0.08 8.11
C ALA A 76 -12.15 1.48 8.52
N ASP A 77 -10.83 1.70 8.47
CA ASP A 77 -10.19 2.97 8.84
C ASP A 77 -8.85 3.12 8.10
N TRP A 78 -8.32 4.35 8.04
CA TRP A 78 -7.06 4.67 7.37
C TRP A 78 -6.38 5.91 7.95
N ALA A 79 -5.06 5.97 7.76
CA ALA A 79 -4.22 7.09 8.17
C ALA A 79 -3.10 7.34 7.15
N PRO A 80 -2.80 8.60 6.80
CA PRO A 80 -1.66 8.89 5.93
C PRO A 80 -0.35 8.50 6.61
N VAL A 81 0.57 7.90 5.85
CA VAL A 81 1.90 7.50 6.33
C VAL A 81 2.97 8.44 5.79
N GLY A 82 2.88 8.71 4.48
CA GLY A 82 3.88 9.48 3.75
C GLY A 82 3.82 9.16 2.27
N TYR A 83 4.88 9.46 1.56
CA TYR A 83 4.94 9.28 0.11
C TYR A 83 6.36 8.99 -0.37
N GLN A 84 6.45 8.33 -1.52
CA GLN A 84 7.67 8.31 -2.32
C GLN A 84 7.64 9.50 -3.28
N LEU A 85 8.65 10.37 -3.21
CA LEU A 85 8.91 11.37 -4.23
C LEU A 85 9.79 10.74 -5.30
N VAL A 86 9.29 10.72 -6.53
CA VAL A 86 9.95 10.11 -7.69
C VAL A 86 10.38 11.18 -8.66
N SER A 87 11.67 11.17 -8.99
CA SER A 87 12.29 12.05 -9.98
C SER A 87 12.83 11.18 -11.12
N GLU A 88 12.28 11.38 -12.31
CA GLU A 88 12.65 10.68 -13.55
C GLU A 88 13.15 11.68 -14.59
N ASN A 89 14.13 11.27 -15.40
CA ASN A 89 14.65 12.15 -16.44
C ASN A 89 13.58 12.50 -17.48
N GLY A 90 13.47 13.79 -17.81
CA GLY A 90 12.52 14.27 -18.81
C GLY A 90 11.07 14.34 -18.33
N ARG A 91 10.81 14.16 -17.03
CA ARG A 91 9.47 14.24 -16.44
C ARG A 91 9.48 15.13 -15.20
N ALA A 92 8.37 15.84 -14.98
CA ALA A 92 8.15 16.51 -13.69
C ALA A 92 8.12 15.47 -12.55
N PRO A 93 8.71 15.77 -11.38
CA PRO A 93 8.60 14.91 -10.21
C PRO A 93 7.14 14.62 -9.85
N TYR A 94 6.91 13.44 -9.29
CA TYR A 94 5.57 13.02 -8.85
C TYR A 94 5.66 12.24 -7.54
N VAL A 95 4.52 12.07 -6.88
CA VAL A 95 4.43 11.29 -5.63
C VAL A 95 3.64 10.01 -5.79
N GLN A 96 4.07 8.99 -5.04
CA GLN A 96 3.30 7.78 -4.80
C GLN A 96 2.99 7.72 -3.29
N VAL A 97 1.71 7.81 -2.94
CA VAL A 97 1.25 7.97 -1.56
C VAL A 97 1.15 6.62 -0.87
N ARG A 98 1.32 6.62 0.45
CA ARG A 98 1.07 5.45 1.31
C ARG A 98 0.10 5.82 2.43
N TYR A 99 -0.92 4.98 2.58
CA TYR A 99 -1.81 4.96 3.74
C TYR A 99 -1.57 3.68 4.53
N ALA A 100 -1.62 3.77 5.86
CA ALA A 100 -1.91 2.62 6.69
C ALA A 100 -3.43 2.47 6.64
N ALA A 101 -3.92 1.24 6.49
CA ALA A 101 -5.36 0.97 6.52
C ALA A 101 -5.68 -0.25 7.38
N LEU A 102 -6.88 -0.29 7.92
CA LEU A 102 -7.40 -1.42 8.69
C LEU A 102 -8.37 -2.23 7.83
N LEU A 103 -8.12 -3.53 7.71
CA LEU A 103 -9.00 -4.44 6.99
C LEU A 103 -10.31 -4.63 7.79
N GLU A 104 -11.45 -4.35 7.14
CA GLU A 104 -12.77 -4.69 7.67
C GLU A 104 -13.13 -6.14 7.30
N LYS A 105 -13.04 -6.44 6.00
CA LYS A 105 -13.29 -7.77 5.44
C LYS A 105 -12.57 -7.94 4.11
N ALA A 106 -12.32 -9.21 3.77
CA ALA A 106 -11.92 -9.62 2.44
C ALA A 106 -13.11 -10.32 1.77
N ASP A 107 -13.58 -9.77 0.66
CA ASP A 107 -14.57 -10.41 -0.19
C ASP A 107 -13.87 -11.47 -1.08
N PRO A 108 -14.62 -12.43 -1.67
CA PRO A 108 -14.04 -13.45 -2.53
C PRO A 108 -13.25 -12.84 -3.68
N ILE A 109 -12.11 -13.46 -4.00
CA ILE A 109 -11.28 -13.01 -5.11
C ILE A 109 -12.08 -13.01 -6.41
N ALA A 110 -12.02 -11.88 -7.10
CA ALA A 110 -12.62 -11.67 -8.40
C ALA A 110 -11.60 -11.02 -9.35
N PRO A 111 -11.78 -11.15 -10.67
CA PRO A 111 -10.97 -10.42 -11.62
C PRO A 111 -11.12 -8.90 -11.45
N ASP A 112 -10.00 -8.19 -11.43
CA ASP A 112 -9.94 -6.73 -11.57
C ASP A 112 -10.68 -6.32 -12.85
N PRO A 113 -11.66 -5.39 -12.79
CA PRO A 113 -12.45 -4.97 -13.94
C PRO A 113 -11.63 -4.42 -15.11
N SER A 114 -10.49 -3.79 -14.82
CA SER A 114 -9.65 -3.12 -15.80
C SER A 114 -8.70 -4.08 -16.52
N THR A 115 -8.09 -5.01 -15.77
CA THR A 115 -7.08 -5.93 -16.31
C THR A 115 -7.61 -7.33 -16.59
N GLY A 116 -8.77 -7.69 -16.04
CA GLY A 116 -9.32 -9.04 -16.05
C GLY A 116 -8.51 -10.05 -15.23
N ARG A 117 -7.56 -9.59 -14.41
CA ARG A 117 -6.69 -10.45 -13.60
C ARG A 117 -7.23 -10.63 -12.20
N ALA A 118 -7.22 -11.87 -11.71
CA ALA A 118 -7.46 -12.16 -10.31
C ALA A 118 -6.10 -12.25 -9.58
N TYR A 119 -5.85 -11.34 -8.65
CA TYR A 119 -4.59 -11.31 -7.90
C TYR A 119 -4.67 -12.14 -6.61
N GLY A 120 -3.57 -12.80 -6.27
CA GLY A 120 -3.43 -13.47 -4.99
C GLY A 120 -3.23 -12.46 -3.85
N ARG A 121 -3.55 -12.87 -2.62
CA ARG A 121 -3.43 -12.02 -1.42
C ARG A 121 -2.81 -12.84 -0.31
N VAL A 122 -1.79 -12.29 0.32
CA VAL A 122 -1.08 -12.96 1.41
C VAL A 122 -0.98 -12.05 2.61
N LEU A 123 -1.21 -12.61 3.79
CA LEU A 123 -0.94 -11.98 5.08
C LEU A 123 0.46 -12.37 5.55
N VAL A 124 1.29 -11.37 5.77
CA VAL A 124 2.66 -11.53 6.29
C VAL A 124 2.99 -10.40 7.26
N SER A 125 4.01 -10.58 8.09
CA SER A 125 4.49 -9.48 8.94
C SER A 125 4.95 -8.28 8.10
N PRO A 126 4.91 -7.04 8.62
CA PRO A 126 5.47 -5.89 7.90
C PRO A 126 6.95 -6.07 7.51
N VAL A 127 7.73 -6.77 8.34
CA VAL A 127 9.14 -7.06 8.03
C VAL A 127 9.27 -8.02 6.83
N ASP A 128 8.40 -9.02 6.73
CA ASP A 128 8.45 -9.98 5.62
C ASP A 128 7.79 -9.43 4.35
N ALA A 129 6.75 -8.59 4.47
CA ALA A 129 6.22 -7.83 3.35
C ALA A 129 7.30 -6.96 2.71
N ALA A 130 8.12 -6.26 3.49
CA ALA A 130 9.25 -5.48 2.95
C ALA A 130 10.23 -6.35 2.12
N LYS A 131 10.44 -7.61 2.52
CA LYS A 131 11.28 -8.57 1.76
C LYS A 131 10.60 -9.04 0.48
N LEU A 132 9.29 -9.36 0.54
CA LEU A 132 8.52 -9.80 -0.62
C LEU A 132 8.44 -8.72 -1.69
N LEU A 133 8.20 -7.47 -1.28
CA LEU A 133 8.15 -6.31 -2.18
C LEU A 133 9.51 -6.04 -2.82
N GLY A 134 10.61 -6.29 -2.11
CA GLY A 134 11.96 -6.16 -2.65
C GLY A 134 12.39 -4.71 -2.94
N TRP A 135 11.75 -3.71 -2.32
CA TRP A 135 12.01 -2.29 -2.58
C TRP A 135 13.19 -1.68 -1.79
N GLY A 136 13.96 -2.52 -1.09
CA GLY A 136 15.11 -2.09 -0.27
C GLY A 136 14.70 -1.28 0.97
N GLU A 137 15.61 -0.45 1.46
CA GLU A 137 15.45 0.30 2.72
C GLU A 137 14.22 1.20 2.71
N ARG A 138 13.90 1.84 1.58
CA ARG A 138 12.69 2.66 1.43
C ARG A 138 11.39 1.86 1.54
N GLY A 139 11.42 0.59 1.15
CA GLY A 139 10.31 -0.36 1.31
C GLY A 139 10.12 -0.75 2.77
N ALA A 140 11.23 -1.01 3.46
CA ALA A 140 11.20 -1.29 4.89
C ALA A 140 10.75 -0.07 5.71
N ALA A 141 11.22 1.13 5.38
CA ALA A 141 10.90 2.36 6.09
C ALA A 141 9.40 2.69 6.06
N GLN A 142 8.76 2.61 4.89
CA GLN A 142 7.33 2.87 4.78
C GLN A 142 6.46 1.85 5.54
N LEU A 143 6.86 0.57 5.57
CA LEU A 143 6.16 -0.47 6.34
C LEU A 143 6.36 -0.31 7.84
N ALA A 144 7.57 0.09 8.27
CA ALA A 144 7.84 0.40 9.67
C ALA A 144 7.05 1.62 10.15
N ALA A 145 6.97 2.68 9.35
CA ALA A 145 6.16 3.87 9.64
C ALA A 145 4.67 3.52 9.78
N ALA A 146 4.13 2.73 8.84
CA ALA A 146 2.75 2.28 8.90
C ALA A 146 2.48 1.38 10.12
N ALA A 147 3.43 0.53 10.50
CA ALA A 147 3.31 -0.31 11.70
C ALA A 147 3.27 0.51 12.99
N ARG A 148 4.05 1.60 13.08
CA ARG A 148 3.95 2.56 14.21
C ARG A 148 2.56 3.19 14.27
N ILE A 149 2.06 3.67 13.14
CA ILE A 149 0.72 4.27 13.05
C ILE A 149 -0.35 3.25 13.47
N ALA A 150 -0.26 2.00 13.02
CA ALA A 150 -1.22 0.96 13.39
C ALA A 150 -1.20 0.64 14.89
N ALA A 151 0.00 0.56 15.50
CA ALA A 151 0.14 0.37 16.93
C ALA A 151 -0.42 1.55 17.74
N GLU A 152 -0.12 2.79 17.33
CA GLU A 152 -0.51 4.00 18.04
C GLU A 152 -1.99 4.35 17.87
N ARG A 153 -2.53 4.24 16.65
CA ARG A 153 -3.91 4.62 16.31
C ARG A 153 -4.92 3.52 16.62
N TRP A 154 -4.58 2.27 16.34
CA TRP A 154 -5.51 1.14 16.46
C TRP A 154 -5.17 0.20 17.62
N GLY A 155 -4.14 0.50 18.42
CA GLY A 155 -3.75 -0.33 19.56
C GLY A 155 -3.27 -1.74 19.16
N MET A 156 -2.83 -1.91 17.92
CA MET A 156 -2.52 -3.22 17.36
C MET A 156 -1.19 -3.77 17.86
N THR A 157 -1.16 -5.07 18.16
CA THR A 157 0.10 -5.81 18.26
C THR A 157 0.54 -6.21 16.86
N ILE A 158 1.68 -5.69 16.43
CA ILE A 158 2.19 -5.92 15.06
C ILE A 158 2.80 -7.31 14.96
N ALA A 159 2.47 -8.03 13.88
CA ALA A 159 3.00 -9.36 13.61
C ALA A 159 4.54 -9.33 13.57
N ALA A 160 5.17 -10.27 14.29
CA ALA A 160 6.61 -10.40 14.32
C ALA A 160 7.17 -10.97 13.00
N ALA A 161 8.44 -10.70 12.72
CA ALA A 161 9.12 -11.29 11.57
C ALA A 161 9.09 -12.82 11.62
N ARG A 162 8.95 -13.46 10.46
CA ARG A 162 8.80 -14.91 10.26
C ARG A 162 7.53 -15.49 10.86
N THR A 163 6.52 -14.67 11.17
CA THR A 163 5.15 -15.17 11.31
C THR A 163 4.77 -15.92 10.04
N ALA A 164 4.12 -17.07 10.19
CA ALA A 164 3.73 -17.91 9.07
C ALA A 164 2.90 -17.11 8.07
N ARG A 165 3.29 -17.16 6.79
CA ARG A 165 2.50 -16.60 5.68
C ARG A 165 1.15 -17.31 5.63
N GLN A 166 0.09 -16.53 5.48
CA GLN A 166 -1.26 -17.03 5.30
C GLN A 166 -1.79 -16.54 3.96
N GLU A 167 -2.46 -17.40 3.21
CA GLU A 167 -3.23 -16.98 2.05
C GLU A 167 -4.54 -16.34 2.55
N LEU A 168 -4.90 -15.19 1.97
CA LEU A 168 -6.15 -14.48 2.26
C LEU A 168 -7.14 -14.78 1.13
N SER A 169 -7.98 -15.80 1.34
CA SER A 169 -8.97 -16.30 0.38
C SER A 169 -10.28 -15.52 0.41
#